data_AF-A0A5C7LT63-F1
#
_entry.id   AF-A0A5C7LT63-F1
#
_cell.length_a   1.000
_cell.length_b   1.000
_cell.length_c   1.000
_cell.angle_alpha   90.00
_cell.angle_beta   90.00
_cell.angle_gamma   90.00
#
_symmetry.space_group_name_H-M   'P 1'
#
loop_
_entity.id
_entity.type
_entity.pdbx_description
1 polymer ?
#
loop_
_entity_poly.entity_id
_entity_poly.type
_entity_poly.pdbx_seq_one_letter_code
_entity_poly.pdbx_strand_id
1 'polypeptide(L)'
;MLVNRRNRRLAGFSLTELVVVIVAICLIFGVGMGACRMATADTVQRRAEQDARNYVRTMHPDWTNINVTCQSYDGDGDGYVSCSASNGMLVEALDCRASIMFDYGRGCRQQRWGMRH
;
A
#
# COMPACT_ATOMS: atom_id res chain seq x y z
N MET A 1 -24.78 25.00 49.70
CA MET A 1 -24.49 24.08 48.59
C MET A 1 -23.31 23.19 48.99
N LEU A 2 -23.55 21.94 49.36
CA LEU A 2 -22.49 21.00 49.78
C LEU A 2 -21.95 20.28 48.54
N VAL A 3 -20.71 20.59 48.14
CA VAL A 3 -20.01 19.91 47.04
C VAL A 3 -19.61 18.51 47.52
N ASN A 4 -20.40 17.51 47.12
CA ASN A 4 -20.11 16.10 47.36
C ASN A 4 -18.93 15.65 46.47
N ARG A 5 -17.70 15.86 46.93
CA ARG A 5 -16.51 15.26 46.31
C ARG A 5 -16.47 13.76 46.64
N ARG A 6 -17.20 12.95 45.86
CA ARG A 6 -16.91 11.51 45.79
C ARG A 6 -15.51 11.33 45.20
N ASN A 7 -14.52 11.17 46.08
CA ASN A 7 -13.22 10.61 45.75
C ASN A 7 -13.46 9.24 45.12
N ARG A 8 -13.49 9.17 43.78
CA ARG A 8 -13.34 7.91 43.07
C ARG A 8 -11.91 7.46 43.34
N ARG A 9 -11.72 6.54 44.29
CA ARG A 9 -10.49 5.76 44.36
C ARG A 9 -10.39 5.07 43.00
N LEU A 10 -9.49 5.55 42.14
CA LEU A 10 -9.05 4.78 40.99
C LEU A 10 -8.53 3.48 41.60
N ALA A 11 -9.22 2.36 41.38
CA ALA A 11 -8.70 1.06 41.76
C ALA A 11 -7.31 0.98 41.14
N GLY A 12 -6.28 0.80 41.98
CA GLY A 12 -4.89 0.79 41.53
C GLY A 12 -4.75 -0.30 40.48
N PHE A 13 -4.40 0.12 39.26
CA PHE A 13 -4.25 -0.78 38.14
C PHE A 13 -3.06 -1.71 38.42
N SER A 14 -3.28 -3.02 38.45
CA SER A 14 -2.18 -3.96 38.71
C SER A 14 -1.21 -3.97 37.53
N LEU A 15 0.10 -4.15 37.79
CA LEU A 15 1.09 -4.30 36.72
C LEU A 15 0.72 -5.43 35.75
N THR A 16 0.09 -6.49 36.26
CA THR A 16 -0.38 -7.63 35.47
C THR A 16 -1.51 -7.23 34.51
N GLU A 17 -2.49 -6.45 34.96
CA GLU A 17 -3.56 -5.93 34.08
C GLU A 17 -3.01 -4.99 33.00
N LEU A 18 -2.01 -4.16 33.32
CA LEU A 18 -1.36 -3.29 32.34
C LEU A 18 -0.69 -4.07 31.22
N VAL A 19 0.05 -5.12 31.56
CA VAL A 19 0.71 -5.96 30.56
C VAL A 19 -0.33 -6.64 29.67
N VAL A 20 -1.43 -7.16 30.24
CA VAL A 20 -2.50 -7.81 29.46
C VAL A 20 -3.17 -6.82 28.50
N VAL A 21 -3.47 -5.60 28.95
CA VAL A 21 -4.08 -4.57 28.10
C VAL A 21 -3.12 -4.13 26.97
N ILE A 22 -1.84 -3.93 27.27
CA ILE A 22 -0.84 -3.57 26.25
C ILE A 22 -0.70 -4.67 25.21
N VAL A 23 -0.63 -5.94 25.62
CA VAL A 23 -0.56 -7.07 24.69
C VAL A 23 -1.83 -7.15 23.83
N ALA A 24 -3.01 -7.00 24.42
CA ALA A 24 -4.27 -6.99 23.68
C ALA A 24 -4.32 -5.85 22.64
N ILE A 25 -3.88 -4.65 23.00
CA ILE A 25 -3.75 -3.51 22.09
C ILE A 25 -2.78 -3.84 20.96
N CYS A 26 -1.57 -4.32 21.27
CA CYS A 26 -0.57 -4.68 20.26
C CYS A 26 -1.07 -5.76 19.29
N LEU A 27 -1.85 -6.73 19.77
CA LEU A 27 -2.43 -7.77 18.92
C LEU A 27 -3.52 -7.21 18.00
N ILE A 28 -4.43 -6.38 18.53
CA ILE A 28 -5.50 -5.75 17.73
C ILE A 28 -4.91 -4.85 16.64
N PHE A 29 -3.97 -3.97 17.01
CA PHE A 29 -3.35 -3.04 16.05
C PHE A 29 -2.35 -3.73 15.12
N GLY A 30 -1.58 -4.72 15.61
CA GLY A 30 -0.63 -5.48 14.82
C GLY A 30 -1.32 -6.32 13.73
N VAL A 31 -2.41 -7.03 14.10
CA VAL A 31 -3.20 -7.82 13.14
C VAL A 31 -3.98 -6.90 12.19
N GLY A 32 -4.56 -5.81 12.70
CA GLY A 32 -5.31 -4.84 11.89
C GLY A 32 -4.46 -4.21 10.78
N MET A 33 -3.23 -3.79 11.11
CA MET A 33 -2.32 -3.19 10.10
C MET A 33 -1.82 -4.21 9.08
N GLY A 34 -1.62 -5.47 9.46
CA GLY A 34 -1.23 -6.54 8.54
C GLY A 34 -2.34 -6.93 7.56
N ALA A 35 -3.58 -7.07 8.06
CA ALA A 35 -4.72 -7.46 7.25
C ALA A 35 -5.11 -6.40 6.20
N CYS A 36 -5.02 -5.12 6.54
CA CYS A 36 -5.30 -4.04 5.59
C CYS A 36 -4.33 -4.04 4.42
N ARG A 37 -3.04 -4.37 4.63
CA ARG A 37 -2.04 -4.39 3.56
C ARG A 37 -2.27 -5.49 2.53
N MET A 38 -2.69 -6.68 2.98
CA MET A 38 -2.96 -7.80 2.07
C MET A 38 -4.25 -7.60 1.27
N ALA A 39 -5.30 -7.07 1.90
CA ALA A 39 -6.58 -6.83 1.21
C ALA A 39 -6.46 -5.80 0.08
N THR A 40 -5.50 -4.88 0.18
CA THR A 40 -5.32 -3.80 -0.79
C THR A 40 -4.38 -4.16 -1.94
N ALA A 41 -3.62 -5.25 -1.82
CA ALA A 41 -2.57 -5.63 -2.76
C ALA A 41 -3.12 -5.91 -4.17
N ASP A 42 -4.20 -6.69 -4.26
CA ASP A 42 -4.86 -6.99 -5.54
C ASP A 42 -5.42 -5.74 -6.21
N THR A 43 -5.91 -4.79 -5.40
CA THR A 43 -6.48 -3.55 -5.91
C THR A 43 -5.39 -2.64 -6.48
N VAL A 44 -4.25 -2.55 -5.79
CA VAL A 44 -3.07 -1.81 -6.27
C VAL A 44 -2.58 -2.40 -7.58
N GLN A 45 -2.40 -3.71 -7.63
CA GLN A 45 -1.90 -4.39 -8.83
C GLN A 45 -2.81 -4.12 -10.04
N ARG A 46 -4.12 -4.36 -9.92
CA ARG A 46 -5.06 -4.19 -11.03
C ARG A 46 -5.10 -2.76 -11.55
N ARG A 47 -5.05 -1.77 -10.65
CA ARG A 47 -5.05 -0.35 -11.03
C ARG A 47 -3.73 0.04 -11.69
N ALA A 48 -2.61 -0.38 -11.13
CA ALA A 48 -1.28 -0.12 -11.70
C ALA A 48 -1.13 -0.75 -13.10
N GLU A 49 -1.62 -1.97 -13.31
CA GLU A 49 -1.62 -2.63 -14.61
C GLU A 49 -2.48 -1.88 -15.64
N GLN A 50 -3.63 -1.36 -15.22
CA GLN A 50 -4.50 -0.57 -16.09
C GLN A 50 -3.83 0.74 -16.50
N ASP A 51 -3.23 1.46 -15.55
CA ASP A 51 -2.53 2.72 -15.83
C ASP A 51 -1.28 2.48 -16.70
N ALA A 52 -0.53 1.41 -16.45
CA ALA A 52 0.62 1.00 -17.25
C ALA A 52 0.22 0.66 -18.70
N ARG A 53 -0.87 -0.08 -18.91
CA ARG A 53 -1.37 -0.37 -20.26
C ARG A 53 -1.75 0.91 -21.01
N ASN A 54 -2.40 1.85 -20.33
CA ASN A 54 -2.75 3.13 -20.93
C ASN A 54 -1.51 3.94 -21.30
N TYR A 55 -0.52 4.02 -20.40
CA TYR A 55 0.75 4.69 -20.64
C TYR A 55 1.50 4.11 -21.85
N VAL A 56 1.62 2.78 -21.91
CA VAL A 56 2.31 2.10 -23.02
C VAL A 56 1.58 2.31 -24.34
N ARG A 57 0.24 2.29 -24.36
CA ARG A 57 -0.53 2.60 -25.58
C ARG A 57 -0.30 4.02 -26.10
N THR A 58 -0.07 4.97 -25.19
CA THR A 58 0.23 6.36 -25.59
C THR A 58 1.67 6.55 -26.05
N MET A 59 2.64 5.83 -25.46
CA MET A 59 4.06 5.96 -25.79
C MET A 59 4.50 5.07 -26.96
N HIS A 60 3.89 3.90 -27.11
CA HIS A 60 4.17 2.88 -28.13
C HIS A 60 2.89 2.48 -28.87
N PRO A 61 2.35 3.35 -29.73
CA PRO A 61 1.13 3.06 -30.49
C PRO A 61 1.29 1.90 -31.49
N ASP A 62 2.53 1.52 -31.80
CA ASP A 62 2.91 0.40 -32.66
C ASP A 62 2.81 -0.97 -31.98
N TRP A 63 2.70 -1.03 -30.66
CA TRP A 63 2.60 -2.29 -29.92
C TRP A 63 1.18 -2.86 -29.97
N THR A 64 1.00 -3.95 -30.71
CA THR A 64 -0.31 -4.62 -30.87
C THR A 64 -0.63 -5.61 -29.74
N ASN A 65 0.38 -6.27 -29.17
CA ASN A 65 0.21 -7.29 -28.13
C ASN A 65 0.87 -6.88 -26.81
N ILE A 66 0.28 -5.91 -26.11
CA ILE A 66 0.84 -5.39 -24.85
C ILE A 66 0.47 -6.33 -23.69
N ASN A 67 1.48 -6.99 -23.12
CA ASN A 67 1.38 -7.66 -21.83
C ASN A 67 1.96 -6.77 -20.73
N VAL A 68 1.27 -6.64 -19.60
CA VAL A 68 1.72 -5.84 -18.47
C VAL A 68 1.54 -6.64 -17.19
N THR A 69 2.58 -6.64 -16.37
CA THR A 69 2.58 -7.26 -15.03
C THR A 69 3.13 -6.25 -14.04
N CYS A 70 2.40 -5.99 -12.96
CA CYS A 70 2.84 -5.09 -11.89
C CYS A 70 3.02 -5.80 -10.56
N GLN A 71 3.86 -5.24 -9.69
CA GLN A 71 3.92 -5.64 -8.30
C GLN A 71 2.63 -5.24 -7.57
N SER A 72 2.20 -6.07 -6.63
CA SER A 72 0.98 -5.84 -5.84
C SER A 72 1.20 -4.99 -4.58
N TYR A 73 2.45 -4.65 -4.29
CA TYR A 73 2.83 -3.92 -3.09
C TYR A 73 4.06 -3.05 -3.34
N ASP A 74 4.04 -1.87 -2.75
CA ASP A 74 5.14 -0.90 -2.70
C ASP A 74 6.07 -1.30 -1.55
N GLY A 75 7.23 -1.86 -1.90
CA GLY A 75 8.20 -2.40 -0.95
C GLY A 75 8.97 -1.34 -0.17
N ASP A 76 9.22 -0.19 -0.79
CA ASP A 76 10.08 0.90 -0.32
C ASP A 76 9.29 2.09 0.24
N GLY A 77 7.98 2.12 0.05
CA GLY A 77 7.08 3.13 0.60
C GLY A 77 7.15 4.47 -0.14
N ASP A 78 7.60 4.48 -1.39
CA ASP A 78 7.73 5.69 -2.21
C ASP A 78 6.42 6.07 -2.92
N GLY A 79 5.39 5.24 -2.77
CA GLY A 79 4.07 5.39 -3.37
C GLY A 79 3.99 4.87 -4.80
N TYR A 80 4.97 4.12 -5.30
CA TYR A 80 4.99 3.50 -6.62
C TYR A 80 5.16 1.98 -6.52
N VAL A 81 4.67 1.27 -7.52
CA VAL A 81 4.93 -0.14 -7.75
C VAL A 81 5.62 -0.29 -9.10
N SER A 82 6.59 -1.18 -9.16
CA SER A 82 7.24 -1.46 -10.44
C SER A 82 6.40 -2.41 -11.27
N CYS A 83 6.34 -2.09 -12.55
CA CYS A 83 5.60 -2.77 -13.60
C CYS A 83 6.54 -3.08 -14.75
N SER A 84 6.30 -4.21 -15.41
CA SER A 84 6.96 -4.57 -16.68
C SER A 84 5.92 -4.62 -17.77
N ALA A 85 6.15 -3.88 -18.86
CA ALA A 85 5.36 -3.97 -20.08
C ALA A 85 6.17 -4.65 -21.18
N SER A 86 5.53 -5.50 -21.97
CA SER A 86 6.17 -6.18 -23.08
C SER A 86 5.24 -6.29 -24.29
N ASN A 87 5.81 -6.26 -25.50
CA ASN A 87 5.10 -6.59 -26.73
C ASN A 87 5.45 -7.99 -27.28
N GLY A 88 6.14 -8.81 -26.50
CA GLY A 88 6.67 -10.12 -26.91
C GLY A 88 8.08 -10.08 -27.49
N MET A 89 8.59 -8.91 -27.87
CA MET A 89 9.97 -8.74 -28.36
C MET A 89 10.79 -7.80 -27.46
N LEU A 90 10.16 -6.71 -27.00
CA LEU A 90 10.74 -5.71 -26.12
C LEU A 90 10.09 -5.79 -24.74
N VAL A 91 10.87 -5.48 -23.72
CA VAL A 91 10.41 -5.37 -22.33
C VAL A 91 10.87 -4.02 -21.80
N GLU A 92 9.91 -3.23 -21.31
CA GLU A 92 10.17 -1.97 -20.63
C GLU A 92 9.74 -2.04 -19.17
N ALA A 93 10.55 -1.45 -18.31
CA ALA A 93 10.26 -1.31 -16.90
C ALA A 93 9.67 0.09 -16.63
N LEU A 94 8.62 0.13 -15.82
CA LEU A 94 7.77 1.28 -15.57
C LEU A 94 7.50 1.35 -14.07
N ASP A 95 7.37 2.54 -13.51
CA ASP A 95 6.87 2.72 -12.14
C ASP A 95 5.50 3.37 -12.19
N CYS A 96 4.51 2.74 -11.58
CA CYS A 96 3.12 3.21 -11.55
C CYS A 96 2.67 3.46 -10.13
N ARG A 97 1.82 4.47 -9.92
CA ARG A 97 1.48 4.88 -8.55
C ARG A 97 0.63 3.83 -7.83
N ALA A 98 1.01 3.50 -6.60
CA ALA A 98 0.32 2.56 -5.73
C ALA A 98 -0.97 3.21 -5.16
N SER A 99 -2.06 3.21 -5.93
CA SER A 99 -3.33 3.81 -5.50
C SER A 99 -4.25 2.78 -4.83
N ILE A 100 -4.43 2.91 -3.52
CA ILE A 100 -5.29 2.02 -2.72
C ILE A 100 -6.70 2.59 -2.56
N MET A 101 -6.81 3.87 -2.17
CA MET A 101 -8.08 4.45 -1.71
C MET A 101 -8.46 5.77 -2.39
N PHE A 102 -7.48 6.57 -2.82
CA PHE A 102 -7.70 7.84 -3.49
C PHE A 102 -7.02 7.84 -4.86
N ASP A 103 -7.76 8.21 -5.91
CA ASP A 103 -7.27 8.32 -7.29
C ASP A 103 -6.44 9.59 -7.56
N TYR A 104 -6.00 10.26 -6.48
CA TYR A 104 -5.23 11.50 -6.61
C TYR A 104 -3.84 11.21 -7.18
N GLY A 105 -3.66 11.55 -8.46
CA GLY A 105 -2.39 11.45 -9.16
C GLY A 105 -2.07 10.03 -9.66
N ARG A 106 -3.04 9.37 -10.30
CA ARG A 106 -2.79 8.19 -11.14
C ARG A 106 -1.79 8.51 -12.25
N GLY A 107 -1.03 7.51 -12.67
CA GLY A 107 -0.05 7.65 -13.73
C GLY A 107 1.15 6.74 -13.55
N CYS A 108 1.88 6.56 -14.66
CA CYS A 108 3.11 5.80 -14.72
C CYS A 108 4.22 6.68 -15.27
N ARG A 109 5.45 6.34 -14.89
CA ARG A 109 6.69 6.93 -15.40
C ARG A 109 7.60 5.82 -15.90
N GLN A 110 8.42 6.10 -16.90
CA GLN A 110 9.49 5.18 -17.26
C GLN A 110 10.43 4.99 -16.08
N GLN A 111 10.71 3.72 -15.75
CA GLN A 111 11.65 3.39 -14.71
C GLN A 111 13.04 3.74 -15.23
N ARG A 112 13.77 4.60 -14.50
CA ARG A 112 15.17 4.85 -14.81
C ARG A 112 15.95 3.58 -14.45
N TRP A 113 16.43 2.88 -15.46
CA TRP A 113 17.32 1.74 -15.28
C TRP A 113 18.64 2.24 -14.68
N GLY A 114 18.71 2.19 -13.35
CA GLY A 114 19.88 2.61 -12.59
C GLY A 114 19.52 2.81 -11.13
N MET A 115 19.94 1.85 -10.29
CA MET A 115 19.85 1.83 -8.81
C MET A 115 18.53 1.28 -8.24
N ARG A 116 18.41 -0.05 -8.23
CA ARG A 116 17.82 -0.78 -7.10
C ARG A 116 19.01 -1.29 -6.26
N HIS A 117 19.18 -0.77 -5.05
CA HIS A 117 20.13 -1.28 -4.05
C HIS A 117 19.43 -2.27 -3.14
#